data_AF-A0A2V5RPQ7-F1
#
_entry.id   AF-A0A2V5RPQ7-F1
#
_cell.length_a   1.000
_cell.length_b   1.000
_cell.length_c   1.000
_cell.angle_alpha   90.00
_cell.angle_beta   90.00
_cell.angle_gamma   90.00
#
_symmetry.space_group_name_H-M   'P 1'
#
loop_
_entity.id
_entity.type
_entity.pdbx_description
1 polymer ?
#
loop_
_entity_poly.entity_id
_entity_poly.type
_entity_poly.pdbx_seq_one_letter_code
_entity_poly.pdbx_strand_id
1 'polypeptide(L)'
;FAGHYIDSLEERPVFPGEKSLQAMHALVEPLPENPSDPFLVLDQLQEIGAPAVVTQTGGRYFGFVNGGILPVGLAARWMADVWDQNTAHYVMSPINSHLEEICERWIVSLLGFPEETAAGFVSGTTIANFSGLCAGRNELLRRRGWDVARKGLYGAPKIRVVASADSHAAVHKSISMLGLGSENVELVPVDDQGRMRTDQMPKLDEAALVITQAGNVNSGAIDPIGQICQHAHASGSWVHVDGAFGLWARALPSMRKTCDGIEMADSWSLDAHKTLNVPYDSGIILCRHREALMSAFKASASYFQWSEHRDSMNFRPSMSARARVIELWAVLKTLGRQGV
;
A
#
# COMPACT_ATOMS: atom_id res chain seq x y z
N PHE A 1 -7.73 6.46 29.42
CA PHE A 1 -6.53 6.11 28.65
C PHE A 1 -6.42 6.94 27.37
N ALA A 2 -7.07 6.58 26.26
CA ALA A 2 -6.87 7.23 24.95
C ALA A 2 -7.17 8.74 24.90
N GLY A 3 -8.26 9.21 25.53
CA GLY A 3 -8.59 10.64 25.55
C GLY A 3 -7.49 11.50 26.17
N HIS A 4 -6.96 11.08 27.33
CA HIS A 4 -5.84 11.77 27.99
C HIS A 4 -4.57 11.83 27.13
N TYR A 5 -4.30 10.78 26.35
CA TYR A 5 -3.17 10.80 25.41
C TYR A 5 -3.38 11.85 24.30
N ILE A 6 -4.60 11.95 23.76
CA ILE A 6 -4.96 12.94 22.75
C ILE A 6 -4.82 14.36 23.32
N ASP A 7 -5.36 14.60 24.51
CA ASP A 7 -5.35 15.91 25.16
C ASP A 7 -3.93 16.41 25.50
N SER A 8 -2.94 15.51 25.57
CA SER A 8 -1.55 15.85 25.92
C SER A 8 -0.59 15.91 24.71
N LEU A 9 -1.05 15.65 23.48
CA LEU A 9 -0.17 15.52 22.30
C LEU A 9 0.78 16.70 22.08
N GLU A 10 0.33 17.93 22.30
CA GLU A 10 1.13 19.14 22.05
C GLU A 10 2.30 19.28 23.04
N GLU A 11 2.11 18.86 24.28
CA GLU A 11 3.09 19.00 25.37
C GLU A 11 4.14 17.88 25.36
N ARG A 12 3.78 16.72 24.79
CA ARG A 12 4.63 15.52 24.79
C ARG A 12 5.87 15.69 23.90
N PRO A 13 7.03 15.15 24.29
CA PRO A 13 8.19 15.13 23.42
C PRO A 13 7.90 14.24 22.19
N VAL A 14 8.50 14.61 21.05
CA VAL A 14 8.35 13.86 19.80
C VAL A 14 8.88 12.44 19.95
N PHE A 15 10.07 12.31 20.54
CA PHE A 15 10.68 11.03 20.91
C PHE A 15 10.72 10.89 22.43
N PRO A 16 10.48 9.70 23.00
CA PRO A 16 10.51 9.48 24.45
C PRO A 16 11.88 9.80 25.06
N GLY A 17 11.87 10.33 26.28
CA GLY A 17 13.09 10.54 27.05
C GLY A 17 13.64 9.24 27.65
N GLU A 18 14.92 9.26 28.03
CA GLU A 18 15.65 8.11 28.57
C GLU A 18 14.92 7.42 29.74
N LYS A 19 14.35 8.20 30.66
CA LYS A 19 13.58 7.67 31.80
C LYS A 19 12.39 6.81 31.35
N SER A 20 11.63 7.28 30.35
CA SER A 20 10.48 6.55 29.81
C SER A 20 10.92 5.28 29.08
N LEU A 21 12.05 5.34 28.36
CA LEU A 21 12.61 4.16 27.69
C LEU A 21 13.08 3.11 28.69
N GLN A 22 13.76 3.50 29.76
CA GLN A 22 14.20 2.60 30.83
C GLN A 22 13.01 1.98 31.57
N ALA A 23 11.94 2.75 31.81
CA ALA A 23 10.73 2.27 32.48
C ALA A 23 10.05 1.10 31.74
N MET A 24 10.21 0.98 30.42
CA MET A 24 9.67 -0.15 29.65
C MET A 24 10.19 -1.51 30.12
N HIS A 25 11.34 -1.58 30.80
CA HIS A 25 11.84 -2.83 31.35
C HIS A 25 10.87 -3.46 32.37
N ALA A 26 10.02 -2.65 33.01
CA ALA A 26 8.97 -3.14 33.91
C ALA A 26 7.86 -3.92 33.20
N LEU A 27 7.76 -3.85 31.86
CA LEU A 27 6.84 -4.68 31.06
C LEU A 27 7.43 -6.06 30.73
N VAL A 28 8.68 -6.32 31.10
CA VAL A 28 9.36 -7.58 30.81
C VAL A 28 9.15 -8.57 31.96
N GLU A 29 8.22 -9.49 31.77
CA GLU A 29 7.95 -10.60 32.69
C GLU A 29 7.70 -11.91 31.91
N PRO A 30 7.83 -13.09 32.54
CA PRO A 30 7.33 -14.34 31.96
C PRO A 30 5.82 -14.24 31.68
N LEU A 31 5.34 -14.96 30.67
CA LEU A 31 3.91 -15.08 30.42
C LEU A 31 3.20 -15.55 31.72
N PRO A 32 2.20 -14.81 32.24
CA PRO A 32 1.55 -15.18 33.50
C PRO A 32 0.89 -16.56 33.44
N GLU A 33 1.04 -17.37 34.48
CA GLU A 33 0.39 -18.69 34.59
C GLU A 33 -1.14 -18.58 34.76
N ASN A 34 -1.60 -17.46 35.33
CA ASN A 34 -3.00 -17.19 35.62
C ASN A 34 -3.49 -15.92 34.89
N PRO A 35 -4.80 -15.80 34.62
CA PRO A 35 -5.37 -14.57 34.08
C PRO A 35 -5.02 -13.35 34.93
N SER A 36 -4.67 -12.25 34.26
CA SER A 36 -4.45 -10.94 34.89
C SER A 36 -5.74 -10.13 34.94
N ASP A 37 -5.84 -9.19 35.88
CA ASP A 37 -6.92 -8.22 35.90
C ASP A 37 -6.80 -7.30 34.66
N PRO A 38 -7.81 -7.25 33.77
CA PRO A 38 -7.73 -6.42 32.57
C PRO A 38 -7.54 -4.92 32.86
N PHE A 39 -8.00 -4.41 34.00
CA PHE A 39 -7.77 -3.00 34.35
C PHE A 39 -6.30 -2.74 34.68
N LEU A 40 -5.66 -3.63 35.43
CA LEU A 40 -4.24 -3.51 35.74
C LEU A 40 -3.38 -3.60 34.47
N VAL A 41 -3.75 -4.45 33.51
CA VAL A 41 -3.07 -4.53 32.20
C VAL A 41 -3.16 -3.20 31.45
N LEU A 42 -4.35 -2.58 31.42
CA LEU A 42 -4.54 -1.28 30.77
C LEU A 42 -3.81 -0.15 31.52
N ASP A 43 -3.78 -0.19 32.85
CA ASP A 43 -3.04 0.76 33.68
C ASP A 43 -1.54 0.68 33.41
N GLN A 44 -0.96 -0.53 33.31
CA GLN A 44 0.45 -0.71 32.94
C GLN A 44 0.77 -0.11 31.56
N LEU A 45 -0.11 -0.34 30.57
CA LEU A 45 0.05 0.26 29.25
C LEU A 45 -0.05 1.79 29.29
N GLN A 46 -0.92 2.34 30.13
CA GLN A 46 -1.04 3.78 30.29
C GLN A 46 0.15 4.40 31.03
N GLU A 47 0.58 3.81 32.13
CA GLU A 47 1.61 4.38 33.02
C GLU A 47 3.02 4.21 32.45
N ILE A 48 3.32 3.04 31.86
CA ILE A 48 4.65 2.71 31.34
C ILE A 48 4.69 2.92 29.82
N GLY A 49 3.69 2.40 29.11
CA GLY A 49 3.65 2.40 27.66
C GLY A 49 3.44 3.79 27.08
N ALA A 50 2.39 4.50 27.50
CA ALA A 50 2.01 5.77 26.89
C ALA A 50 3.16 6.80 26.91
N PRO A 51 3.93 7.03 28.00
CA PRO A 51 5.09 7.92 27.99
C PRO A 51 6.22 7.50 27.04
N ALA A 52 6.30 6.22 26.69
CA ALA A 52 7.31 5.65 25.79
C ALA A 52 6.88 5.58 24.31
N VAL A 53 5.69 6.09 23.97
CA VAL A 53 5.24 6.19 22.57
C VAL A 53 5.93 7.36 21.86
N VAL A 54 6.44 7.12 20.65
CA VAL A 54 6.85 8.19 19.73
C VAL A 54 5.62 8.96 19.28
N THR A 55 5.58 10.26 19.56
CA THR A 55 4.39 11.12 19.35
C THR A 55 4.27 11.52 17.87
N GLN A 56 4.00 10.54 17.00
CA GLN A 56 3.91 10.73 15.54
C GLN A 56 2.70 11.58 15.12
N THR A 57 1.61 11.52 15.89
CA THR A 57 0.36 12.24 15.59
C THR A 57 0.38 13.70 16.06
N GLY A 58 1.45 14.14 16.72
CA GLY A 58 1.64 15.54 17.12
C GLY A 58 2.21 16.37 15.96
N GLY A 59 1.93 17.68 15.95
CA GLY A 59 2.36 18.59 14.87
C GLY A 59 3.86 18.89 14.77
N ARG A 60 4.71 18.13 15.49
CA ARG A 60 6.18 18.35 15.57
C ARG A 60 7.01 17.17 15.05
N TYR A 61 6.38 16.12 14.53
CA TYR A 61 7.07 14.96 13.97
C TYR A 61 7.35 15.17 12.47
N PHE A 62 8.62 15.32 12.10
CA PHE A 62 9.06 15.55 10.70
C PHE A 62 9.98 14.44 10.17
N GLY A 63 10.04 13.29 10.85
CA GLY A 63 10.89 12.17 10.46
C GLY A 63 10.19 11.19 9.53
N PHE A 64 10.91 10.64 8.55
CA PHE A 64 10.38 9.64 7.60
C PHE A 64 9.14 10.12 6.82
N VAL A 65 8.53 9.22 6.06
CA VAL A 65 7.24 9.43 5.41
C VAL A 65 6.17 8.70 6.22
N ASN A 66 5.77 9.32 7.33
CA ASN A 66 4.69 8.83 8.18
C ASN A 66 3.51 9.79 8.13
N GLY A 67 2.30 9.23 8.04
CA GLY A 67 1.08 10.01 8.19
C GLY A 67 0.76 10.28 9.65
N GLY A 68 -0.07 11.29 9.87
CA GLY A 68 -0.81 11.49 11.11
C GLY A 68 -2.09 10.66 11.12
N ILE A 69 -3.09 11.17 11.84
CA ILE A 69 -4.40 10.52 11.94
C ILE A 69 -5.51 11.58 11.95
N LEU A 70 -6.46 11.47 11.03
CA LEU A 70 -7.67 12.31 11.06
C LEU A 70 -8.63 11.82 12.16
N PRO A 71 -9.25 12.70 12.97
CA PRO A 71 -10.16 12.31 14.04
C PRO A 71 -11.31 11.39 13.59
N VAL A 72 -11.87 11.65 12.41
CA VAL A 72 -12.92 10.79 11.83
C VAL A 72 -12.41 9.39 11.49
N GLY A 73 -11.15 9.28 11.04
CA GLY A 73 -10.50 8.01 10.77
C GLY A 73 -10.28 7.22 12.06
N LEU A 74 -9.83 7.88 13.14
CA LEU A 74 -9.69 7.25 14.46
C LEU A 74 -11.03 6.75 15.02
N ALA A 75 -12.08 7.57 14.93
CA ALA A 75 -13.41 7.17 15.38
C ALA A 75 -13.95 5.97 14.58
N ALA A 76 -13.78 6.00 13.25
CA ALA A 76 -14.15 4.89 12.38
C ALA A 76 -13.34 3.61 12.69
N ARG A 77 -12.05 3.75 13.05
CA ARG A 77 -11.20 2.64 13.48
C ARG A 77 -11.76 1.95 14.72
N TRP A 78 -12.17 2.72 15.73
CA TRP A 78 -12.80 2.15 16.92
C TRP A 78 -14.09 1.40 16.58
N MET A 79 -14.92 1.92 15.68
CA MET A 79 -16.12 1.22 15.22
C MET A 79 -15.77 -0.09 14.50
N ALA A 80 -14.83 -0.04 13.56
CA ALA A 80 -14.39 -1.20 12.80
C ALA A 80 -13.80 -2.30 13.70
N ASP A 81 -13.04 -1.90 14.73
CA ASP A 81 -12.42 -2.83 15.69
C ASP A 81 -13.45 -3.46 16.62
N VAL A 82 -14.53 -2.75 16.96
CA VAL A 82 -15.66 -3.33 17.70
C VAL A 82 -16.46 -4.31 16.83
N TRP A 83 -16.57 -4.07 15.53
CA TRP A 83 -17.27 -4.98 14.61
C TRP A 83 -16.45 -6.22 14.25
N ASP A 84 -15.12 -6.14 14.32
CA ASP A 84 -14.15 -7.23 14.12
C ASP A 84 -14.48 -8.18 12.95
N GLN A 85 -14.71 -7.61 11.77
CA GLN A 85 -15.14 -8.36 10.59
C GLN A 85 -13.95 -8.96 9.82
N ASN A 86 -14.06 -10.24 9.47
CA ASN A 86 -13.18 -10.87 8.47
C ASN A 86 -13.75 -10.64 7.06
N THR A 87 -12.92 -10.10 6.17
CA THR A 87 -13.34 -9.52 4.89
C THR A 87 -13.09 -10.41 3.67
N ALA A 88 -12.80 -11.68 3.90
CA ALA A 88 -12.42 -12.61 2.84
C ALA A 88 -13.49 -12.74 1.73
N HIS A 89 -14.74 -12.96 2.15
CA HIS A 89 -15.90 -13.12 1.26
C HIS A 89 -17.00 -12.11 1.57
N TYR A 90 -17.85 -11.83 0.58
CA TYR A 90 -19.03 -10.98 0.74
C TYR A 90 -19.92 -11.47 1.89
N VAL A 91 -20.19 -12.77 1.97
CA VAL A 91 -21.03 -13.35 3.03
C VAL A 91 -20.48 -13.12 4.44
N MET A 92 -19.17 -12.89 4.57
CA MET A 92 -18.50 -12.66 5.85
C MET A 92 -18.50 -11.18 6.25
N SER A 93 -18.56 -10.25 5.28
CA SER A 93 -18.64 -8.82 5.55
C SER A 93 -19.23 -8.03 4.37
N PRO A 94 -20.57 -8.03 4.20
CA PRO A 94 -21.22 -7.31 3.10
C PRO A 94 -20.92 -5.82 3.09
N ILE A 95 -20.82 -5.22 4.29
CA ILE A 95 -20.48 -3.81 4.45
C ILE A 95 -19.07 -3.50 3.92
N ASN A 96 -18.07 -4.34 4.21
CA ASN A 96 -16.72 -4.14 3.69
C ASN A 96 -16.70 -4.22 2.17
N SER A 97 -17.30 -5.27 1.59
CA SER A 97 -17.37 -5.45 0.14
C SER A 97 -17.98 -4.23 -0.55
N HIS A 98 -19.09 -3.71 -0.03
CA HIS A 98 -19.74 -2.54 -0.60
C HIS A 98 -18.91 -1.26 -0.47
N LEU A 99 -18.27 -1.03 0.68
CA LEU A 99 -17.40 0.13 0.88
C LEU A 99 -16.12 0.05 0.03
N GLU A 100 -15.57 -1.13 -0.21
CA GLU A 100 -14.44 -1.32 -1.14
C GLU A 100 -14.82 -0.97 -2.57
N GLU A 101 -15.99 -1.38 -3.06
CA GLU A 101 -16.50 -0.98 -4.38
C GLU A 101 -16.69 0.54 -4.49
N ILE A 102 -17.18 1.19 -3.43
CA ILE A 102 -17.33 2.65 -3.38
C ILE A 102 -15.95 3.34 -3.41
N CYS A 103 -15.02 2.91 -2.55
CA CYS A 103 -13.70 3.52 -2.45
C CYS A 103 -12.88 3.30 -3.73
N GLU A 104 -13.00 2.13 -4.37
CA GLU A 104 -12.41 1.87 -5.68
C GLU A 104 -12.85 2.92 -6.70
N ARG A 105 -14.17 3.11 -6.88
CA ARG A 105 -14.71 4.11 -7.81
C ARG A 105 -14.25 5.53 -7.46
N TRP A 106 -14.26 5.89 -6.18
CA TRP A 106 -13.83 7.21 -5.74
C TRP A 106 -12.35 7.47 -6.03
N ILE A 107 -11.47 6.52 -5.72
CA ILE A 107 -10.02 6.67 -5.93
C ILE A 107 -9.67 6.70 -7.41
N VAL A 108 -10.28 5.81 -8.22
CA VAL A 108 -10.10 5.79 -9.67
C VAL A 108 -10.51 7.13 -10.28
N SER A 109 -11.68 7.66 -9.90
CA SER A 109 -12.15 8.97 -10.35
C SER A 109 -11.31 10.13 -9.79
N LEU A 110 -10.84 10.03 -8.56
CA LEU A 110 -10.07 11.08 -7.89
C LEU A 110 -8.70 11.26 -8.56
N LEU A 111 -8.00 10.15 -8.82
CA LEU A 111 -6.68 10.12 -9.43
C LEU A 111 -6.72 10.15 -10.96
N GLY A 112 -7.91 10.16 -11.57
CA GLY A 112 -8.08 10.22 -13.02
C GLY A 112 -7.49 9.01 -13.73
N PHE A 113 -7.75 7.81 -13.19
CA PHE A 113 -7.37 6.54 -13.80
C PHE A 113 -8.49 5.99 -14.69
N PRO A 114 -8.17 5.07 -15.62
CA PRO A 114 -9.17 4.42 -16.46
C PRO A 114 -10.27 3.73 -15.64
N GLU A 115 -11.52 3.76 -16.13
CA GLU A 115 -12.68 3.23 -15.40
C GLU A 115 -12.58 1.72 -15.13
N GLU A 116 -11.87 0.98 -15.97
CA GLU A 116 -11.62 -0.46 -15.82
C GLU A 116 -10.66 -0.84 -14.68
N THR A 117 -10.01 0.17 -14.07
CA THR A 117 -9.04 -0.03 -13.00
C THR A 117 -9.69 -0.69 -11.78
N ALA A 118 -9.09 -1.78 -11.31
CA ALA A 118 -9.44 -2.43 -10.07
C ALA A 118 -8.57 -1.92 -8.92
N ALA A 119 -9.14 -1.81 -7.73
CA ALA A 119 -8.44 -1.53 -6.48
C ALA A 119 -8.43 -2.77 -5.58
N GLY A 120 -7.34 -3.01 -4.88
CA GLY A 120 -7.23 -3.92 -3.76
C GLY A 120 -6.73 -3.19 -2.52
N PHE A 121 -7.25 -3.55 -1.35
CA PHE A 121 -6.93 -2.86 -0.09
C PHE A 121 -6.07 -3.76 0.80
N VAL A 122 -4.86 -3.28 1.10
CA VAL A 122 -3.75 -4.04 1.70
C VAL A 122 -3.13 -3.29 2.88
N SER A 123 -2.11 -3.89 3.52
CA SER A 123 -1.45 -3.34 4.73
C SER A 123 -0.44 -2.24 4.46
N GLY A 124 -0.08 -2.03 3.21
CA GLY A 124 0.77 -0.92 2.84
C GLY A 124 1.44 -1.16 1.51
N THR A 125 2.23 -0.17 1.09
CA THR A 125 2.86 -0.19 -0.23
C THR A 125 3.77 -1.39 -0.47
N THR A 126 4.38 -2.01 0.55
CA THR A 126 5.14 -3.27 0.31
C THR A 126 4.27 -4.38 -0.28
N ILE A 127 3.06 -4.57 0.27
CA ILE A 127 2.12 -5.57 -0.23
C ILE A 127 1.44 -5.09 -1.51
N ALA A 128 1.20 -3.78 -1.66
CA ALA A 128 0.65 -3.25 -2.91
C ALA A 128 1.64 -3.41 -4.08
N ASN A 129 2.93 -3.09 -3.88
CA ASN A 129 4.02 -3.34 -4.82
C ASN A 129 4.08 -4.83 -5.15
N PHE A 130 4.12 -5.71 -4.13
CA PHE A 130 4.08 -7.15 -4.36
C PHE A 130 2.89 -7.55 -5.23
N SER A 131 1.70 -6.98 -4.97
CA SER A 131 0.50 -7.32 -5.72
C SER A 131 0.54 -6.87 -7.17
N GLY A 132 0.95 -5.63 -7.43
CA GLY A 132 1.07 -5.10 -8.80
C GLY A 132 2.14 -5.83 -9.60
N LEU A 133 3.29 -6.11 -8.98
CA LEU A 133 4.37 -6.88 -9.59
C LEU A 133 3.99 -8.35 -9.81
N CYS A 134 3.20 -8.96 -8.92
CA CYS A 134 2.65 -10.30 -9.11
C CYS A 134 1.72 -10.34 -10.33
N ALA A 135 0.77 -9.39 -10.41
CA ALA A 135 -0.15 -9.27 -11.54
C ALA A 135 0.61 -9.08 -12.86
N GLY A 136 1.58 -8.16 -12.91
CA GLY A 136 2.40 -7.91 -14.09
C GLY A 136 3.23 -9.13 -14.50
N ARG A 137 3.93 -9.77 -13.55
CA ARG A 137 4.70 -11.00 -13.82
C ARG A 137 3.81 -12.10 -14.39
N ASN A 138 2.66 -12.33 -13.78
CA ASN A 138 1.74 -13.38 -14.22
C ASN A 138 1.19 -13.08 -15.62
N GLU A 139 0.83 -11.83 -15.90
CA GLU A 139 0.32 -11.42 -17.21
C GLU A 139 1.39 -11.54 -18.32
N LEU A 140 2.62 -11.09 -18.06
CA LEU A 140 3.74 -11.24 -18.99
C LEU A 140 4.06 -12.73 -19.27
N LEU A 141 3.94 -13.60 -18.27
CA LEU A 141 4.10 -15.05 -18.45
C LEU A 141 2.93 -15.66 -19.24
N ARG A 142 1.70 -15.25 -18.93
CA ARG A 142 0.48 -15.73 -19.59
C ARG A 142 0.48 -15.41 -21.08
N ARG A 143 0.86 -14.17 -21.45
CA ARG A 143 1.01 -13.73 -22.85
C ARG A 143 2.01 -14.62 -23.62
N ARG A 144 2.99 -15.18 -22.92
CA ARG A 144 4.01 -16.10 -23.45
C ARG A 144 3.68 -17.58 -23.21
N GLY A 145 2.41 -17.90 -22.97
CA GLY A 145 1.92 -19.28 -22.87
C GLY A 145 2.25 -20.00 -21.56
N TRP A 146 2.68 -19.28 -20.51
CA TRP A 146 3.02 -19.86 -19.22
C TRP A 146 2.05 -19.47 -18.10
N ASP A 147 1.33 -20.45 -17.56
CA ASP A 147 0.50 -20.29 -16.37
C ASP A 147 1.33 -20.53 -15.10
N VAL A 148 1.85 -19.44 -14.53
CA VAL A 148 2.71 -19.48 -13.34
C VAL A 148 1.95 -19.87 -12.08
N ALA A 149 0.65 -19.58 -11.99
CA ALA A 149 -0.15 -19.95 -10.82
C ALA A 149 -0.26 -21.47 -10.70
N ARG A 150 -0.31 -22.19 -11.83
CA ARG A 150 -0.36 -23.66 -11.86
C ARG A 150 1.01 -24.32 -11.95
N LYS A 151 1.93 -23.77 -12.75
CA LYS A 151 3.22 -24.42 -13.08
C LYS A 151 4.38 -23.96 -12.20
N GLY A 152 4.21 -22.87 -11.44
CA GLY A 152 5.30 -22.23 -10.72
C GLY A 152 6.30 -21.52 -11.65
N LEU A 153 7.41 -21.05 -11.07
CA LEU A 153 8.47 -20.32 -11.79
C LEU A 153 9.55 -21.22 -12.40
N TYR A 154 9.68 -22.45 -11.92
CA TYR A 154 10.68 -23.38 -12.47
C TYR A 154 10.30 -23.76 -13.91
N GLY A 155 11.20 -23.46 -14.86
CA GLY A 155 10.97 -23.65 -16.29
C GLY A 155 10.15 -22.56 -16.97
N ALA A 156 9.73 -21.51 -16.25
CA ALA A 156 9.03 -20.38 -16.83
C ALA A 156 9.96 -19.57 -17.76
N PRO A 157 9.43 -18.96 -18.85
CA PRO A 157 10.16 -17.95 -19.59
C PRO A 157 10.70 -16.85 -18.67
N LYS A 158 11.95 -16.43 -18.86
CA LYS A 158 12.59 -15.42 -18.00
C LYS A 158 11.76 -14.12 -18.02
N ILE A 159 11.58 -13.51 -16.84
CA ILE A 159 11.08 -12.15 -16.69
C ILE A 159 12.29 -11.24 -16.45
N ARG A 160 12.36 -10.12 -17.16
CA ARG A 160 13.36 -9.08 -16.92
C ARG A 160 12.77 -8.05 -15.97
N VAL A 161 13.52 -7.64 -14.95
CA VAL A 161 13.07 -6.62 -14.00
C VAL A 161 13.92 -5.39 -14.22
N VAL A 162 13.29 -4.28 -14.55
CA VAL A 162 13.96 -2.98 -14.75
C VAL A 162 13.42 -2.02 -13.71
N ALA A 163 14.28 -1.37 -12.93
CA ALA A 163 13.85 -0.48 -11.86
C ALA A 163 14.76 0.75 -11.75
N SER A 164 14.25 1.82 -11.13
CA SER A 164 15.09 2.97 -10.77
C SER A 164 16.22 2.56 -9.83
N ALA A 165 17.43 3.09 -10.03
CA ALA A 165 18.56 2.92 -9.11
C ALA A 165 18.27 3.43 -7.69
N ASP A 166 17.36 4.41 -7.54
CA ASP A 166 16.90 4.97 -6.27
C ASP A 166 15.54 4.42 -5.83
N SER A 167 15.16 3.23 -6.31
CA SER A 167 13.92 2.58 -5.89
C SER A 167 13.91 2.32 -4.39
N HIS A 168 12.76 2.52 -3.74
CA HIS A 168 12.62 2.27 -2.31
C HIS A 168 12.89 0.79 -1.97
N ALA A 169 13.50 0.52 -0.81
CA ALA A 169 13.86 -0.84 -0.38
C ALA A 169 12.67 -1.83 -0.39
N ALA A 170 11.44 -1.34 -0.22
CA ALA A 170 10.23 -2.16 -0.34
C ALA A 170 10.06 -2.79 -1.73
N VAL A 171 10.46 -2.11 -2.81
CA VAL A 171 10.42 -2.66 -4.18
C VAL A 171 11.33 -3.88 -4.28
N HIS A 172 12.58 -3.75 -3.85
CA HIS A 172 13.55 -4.86 -3.84
C HIS A 172 13.06 -6.03 -2.97
N LYS A 173 12.44 -5.73 -1.83
CA LYS A 173 11.80 -6.74 -0.98
C LYS A 173 10.67 -7.47 -1.72
N SER A 174 9.80 -6.75 -2.43
CA SER A 174 8.72 -7.35 -3.23
C SER A 174 9.25 -8.22 -4.37
N ILE A 175 10.31 -7.78 -5.06
CA ILE A 175 11.00 -8.56 -6.12
C ILE A 175 11.56 -9.87 -5.55
N SER A 176 12.20 -9.81 -4.38
CA SER A 176 12.72 -11.00 -3.69
C SER A 176 11.60 -11.96 -3.28
N MET A 177 10.49 -11.43 -2.72
CA MET A 177 9.33 -12.24 -2.33
C MET A 177 8.67 -12.94 -3.53
N LEU A 178 8.75 -12.33 -4.72
CA LEU A 178 8.23 -12.92 -5.95
C LEU A 178 9.14 -13.99 -6.56
N GLY A 179 10.31 -14.24 -5.98
CA GLY A 179 11.28 -15.22 -6.49
C GLY A 179 11.98 -14.78 -7.77
N LEU A 180 12.01 -13.47 -8.07
CA LEU A 180 12.67 -12.93 -9.27
C LEU A 180 14.17 -12.65 -9.03
N GLY A 181 14.57 -12.52 -7.76
CA GLY A 181 15.95 -12.32 -7.33
C GLY A 181 16.38 -10.85 -7.44
N SER A 182 16.87 -10.27 -6.34
CA SER A 182 17.30 -8.86 -6.29
C SER A 182 18.56 -8.57 -7.12
N GLU A 183 19.39 -9.58 -7.38
CA GLU A 183 20.57 -9.47 -8.26
C GLU A 183 20.21 -9.44 -9.75
N ASN A 184 18.96 -9.79 -10.11
CA ASN A 184 18.50 -9.82 -11.50
C ASN A 184 17.80 -8.53 -11.94
N VAL A 185 17.97 -7.44 -11.18
CA VAL A 185 17.34 -6.15 -11.47
C VAL A 185 18.29 -5.29 -12.30
N GLU A 186 17.84 -4.91 -13.49
CA GLU A 186 18.50 -3.94 -14.35
C GLU A 186 18.19 -2.52 -13.83
N LEU A 187 19.16 -1.87 -13.19
CA LEU A 187 18.98 -0.56 -12.60
C LEU A 187 19.15 0.55 -13.64
N VAL A 188 18.16 1.43 -13.73
CA VAL A 188 18.20 2.64 -14.56
C VAL A 188 18.82 3.77 -13.75
N PRO A 189 19.89 4.44 -14.26
CA PRO A 189 20.48 5.60 -13.60
C PRO A 189 19.47 6.71 -13.34
N VAL A 190 19.71 7.48 -12.28
CA VAL A 190 18.86 8.62 -11.89
C VAL A 190 19.59 9.96 -12.03
N ASP A 191 18.83 11.05 -12.01
CA ASP A 191 19.37 12.40 -11.88
C ASP A 191 19.61 12.79 -10.41
N ASP A 192 19.98 14.05 -10.17
CA ASP A 192 20.26 14.61 -8.85
C ASP A 192 19.04 14.72 -7.92
N GLN A 193 17.84 14.49 -8.44
CA GLN A 193 16.59 14.43 -7.70
C GLN A 193 16.08 12.99 -7.54
N GLY A 194 16.85 11.99 -7.97
CA GLY A 194 16.45 10.59 -7.89
C GLY A 194 15.40 10.17 -8.93
N ARG A 195 15.22 10.97 -10.00
CA ARG A 195 14.32 10.64 -11.12
C ARG A 195 15.05 9.79 -12.15
N MET A 196 14.40 8.75 -12.67
CA MET A 196 14.96 7.92 -13.73
C MET A 196 15.29 8.72 -14.99
N ARG A 197 16.48 8.43 -15.52
CA ARG A 197 16.95 8.97 -16.79
C ARG A 197 16.48 8.10 -17.94
N THR A 198 15.42 8.54 -18.63
CA THR A 198 14.82 7.82 -19.76
C THR A 198 15.78 7.60 -20.91
N ASP A 199 16.77 8.48 -21.10
CA ASP A 199 17.85 8.34 -22.08
C ASP A 199 18.80 7.16 -21.79
N GLN A 200 18.79 6.64 -20.56
CA GLN A 200 19.66 5.55 -20.09
C GLN A 200 18.89 4.25 -19.86
N MET A 201 17.60 4.18 -20.24
CA MET A 201 16.84 2.95 -20.11
C MET A 201 17.40 1.87 -21.04
N PRO A 202 17.49 0.61 -20.57
CA PRO A 202 17.88 -0.50 -21.44
C PRO A 202 16.80 -0.73 -22.50
N LYS A 203 17.18 -1.39 -23.60
CA LYS A 203 16.20 -1.85 -24.58
C LYS A 203 15.22 -2.82 -23.92
N LEU A 204 13.94 -2.50 -23.99
CA LEU A 204 12.84 -3.30 -23.45
C LEU A 204 12.29 -4.31 -24.46
N ASP A 205 11.57 -5.31 -23.94
CA ASP A 205 10.94 -6.40 -24.67
C ASP A 205 9.64 -6.85 -23.95
N GLU A 206 8.92 -7.80 -24.53
CA GLU A 206 7.66 -8.35 -23.99
C GLU A 206 7.84 -9.15 -22.68
N ALA A 207 9.07 -9.29 -22.18
CA ALA A 207 9.38 -9.95 -20.91
C ALA A 207 9.69 -8.96 -19.78
N ALA A 208 9.79 -7.67 -20.07
CA ALA A 208 10.20 -6.66 -19.11
C ALA A 208 9.05 -6.22 -18.19
N LEU A 209 9.34 -6.23 -16.89
CA LEU A 209 8.57 -5.65 -15.81
C LEU A 209 9.33 -4.41 -15.31
N VAL A 210 8.82 -3.23 -15.65
CA VAL A 210 9.42 -1.94 -15.32
C VAL A 210 8.78 -1.40 -14.04
N ILE A 211 9.60 -1.08 -13.03
CA ILE A 211 9.16 -0.37 -11.82
C ILE A 211 9.65 1.08 -11.87
N THR A 212 8.70 1.99 -11.79
CA THR A 212 8.92 3.43 -11.72
C THR A 212 8.35 4.00 -10.43
N GLN A 213 8.70 5.22 -10.04
CA GLN A 213 8.21 5.84 -8.79
C GLN A 213 7.57 7.21 -8.97
N ALA A 214 6.48 7.42 -8.23
CA ALA A 214 5.83 8.70 -8.04
C ALA A 214 6.04 9.15 -6.59
N GLY A 215 7.15 9.84 -6.34
CA GLY A 215 7.57 10.29 -5.01
C GLY A 215 8.78 9.54 -4.50
N ASN A 216 9.97 9.96 -4.92
CA ASN A 216 11.23 9.52 -4.34
C ASN A 216 11.27 9.87 -2.85
N VAL A 217 11.60 8.90 -2.00
CA VAL A 217 11.51 9.04 -0.53
C VAL A 217 12.35 10.20 0.03
N ASN A 218 13.44 10.57 -0.64
CA ASN A 218 14.34 11.62 -0.18
C ASN A 218 14.00 13.00 -0.75
N SER A 219 13.69 13.07 -2.06
CA SER A 219 13.46 14.35 -2.76
C SER A 219 11.98 14.70 -2.98
N GLY A 220 11.08 13.71 -2.88
CA GLY A 220 9.68 13.81 -3.30
C GLY A 220 9.49 13.82 -4.82
N ALA A 221 10.55 13.67 -5.61
CA ALA A 221 10.48 13.78 -7.06
C ALA A 221 9.70 12.63 -7.71
N ILE A 222 9.13 12.89 -8.88
CA ILE A 222 8.35 11.93 -9.67
C ILE A 222 9.16 11.61 -10.93
N ASP A 223 9.30 10.32 -11.24
CA ASP A 223 9.93 9.86 -12.47
C ASP A 223 9.17 10.39 -13.71
N PRO A 224 9.81 10.49 -14.90
CA PRO A 224 9.12 10.83 -16.15
C PRO A 224 8.23 9.68 -16.65
N ILE A 225 7.22 9.31 -15.86
CA ILE A 225 6.41 8.09 -16.00
C ILE A 225 5.72 8.01 -17.37
N GLY A 226 5.21 9.12 -17.90
CA GLY A 226 4.60 9.12 -19.23
C GLY A 226 5.56 8.67 -20.34
N GLN A 227 6.82 9.13 -20.31
CA GLN A 227 7.85 8.71 -21.27
C GLN A 227 8.24 7.25 -21.08
N ILE A 228 8.34 6.80 -19.83
CA ILE A 228 8.64 5.42 -19.47
C ILE A 228 7.55 4.47 -19.99
N CYS A 229 6.28 4.82 -19.78
CA CYS A 229 5.14 4.06 -20.29
C CYS A 229 5.15 3.96 -21.81
N GLN A 230 5.36 5.08 -22.52
CA GLN A 230 5.46 5.08 -23.98
C GLN A 230 6.56 4.15 -24.49
N HIS A 231 7.74 4.18 -23.85
CA HIS A 231 8.86 3.33 -24.20
C HIS A 231 8.57 1.84 -23.92
N ALA A 232 8.03 1.52 -22.75
CA ALA A 232 7.74 0.16 -22.31
C ALA A 232 6.60 -0.50 -23.11
N HIS A 233 5.55 0.25 -23.40
CA HIS A 233 4.38 -0.27 -24.12
C HIS A 233 4.68 -0.54 -25.60
N ALA A 234 5.61 0.19 -26.21
CA ALA A 234 6.07 -0.08 -27.57
C ALA A 234 6.67 -1.48 -27.75
N SER A 235 7.16 -2.10 -26.67
CA SER A 235 7.69 -3.47 -26.65
C SER A 235 6.78 -4.49 -25.97
N GLY A 236 5.58 -4.09 -25.53
CA GLY A 236 4.64 -4.96 -24.81
C GLY A 236 5.02 -5.24 -23.34
N SER A 237 5.94 -4.45 -22.77
CA SER A 237 6.37 -4.55 -21.37
C SER A 237 5.30 -4.05 -20.41
N TRP A 238 5.40 -4.43 -19.13
CA TRP A 238 4.50 -3.98 -18.05
C TRP A 238 5.15 -2.87 -17.22
N VAL A 239 4.38 -1.86 -16.83
CA VAL A 239 4.83 -0.77 -15.96
C VAL A 239 4.06 -0.75 -14.63
N HIS A 240 4.78 -0.80 -13.53
CA HIS A 240 4.27 -0.59 -12.17
C HIS A 240 4.82 0.72 -11.59
N VAL A 241 3.95 1.54 -11.01
CA VAL A 241 4.32 2.78 -10.32
C VAL A 241 4.30 2.57 -8.80
N ASP A 242 5.46 2.64 -8.14
CA ASP A 242 5.53 2.82 -6.69
C ASP A 242 5.17 4.26 -6.33
N GLY A 243 3.96 4.46 -5.84
CA GLY A 243 3.39 5.76 -5.57
C GLY A 243 3.05 5.98 -4.10
N ALA A 244 3.76 5.30 -3.20
CA ALA A 244 3.44 5.17 -1.77
C ALA A 244 2.84 6.42 -1.11
N PHE A 245 3.46 7.59 -1.33
CA PHE A 245 2.96 8.88 -0.84
C PHE A 245 2.75 9.90 -1.96
N GLY A 246 3.53 9.84 -3.04
CA GLY A 246 3.51 10.84 -4.09
C GLY A 246 2.39 10.66 -5.13
N LEU A 247 1.74 9.49 -5.21
CA LEU A 247 0.65 9.31 -6.20
C LEU A 247 -0.54 10.25 -5.95
N TRP A 248 -0.76 10.64 -4.70
CA TRP A 248 -1.77 11.62 -4.31
C TRP A 248 -1.58 12.99 -4.97
N ALA A 249 -0.38 13.33 -5.45
CA ALA A 249 -0.14 14.55 -6.22
C ALA A 249 -1.02 14.63 -7.48
N ARG A 250 -1.54 13.50 -8.00
CA ARG A 250 -2.53 13.49 -9.09
C ARG A 250 -3.86 14.14 -8.73
N ALA A 251 -4.23 14.18 -7.46
CA ALA A 251 -5.44 14.88 -7.02
C ALA A 251 -5.29 16.42 -7.08
N LEU A 252 -4.04 16.92 -7.09
CA LEU A 252 -3.74 18.34 -7.08
C LEU A 252 -3.73 18.94 -8.50
N PRO A 253 -4.61 19.91 -8.83
CA PRO A 253 -4.61 20.54 -10.15
C PRO A 253 -3.29 21.21 -10.52
N SER A 254 -2.57 21.74 -9.52
CA SER A 254 -1.26 22.38 -9.68
C SER A 254 -0.14 21.42 -10.10
N MET A 255 -0.30 20.12 -9.84
CA MET A 255 0.70 19.08 -10.13
C MET A 255 0.40 18.29 -11.40
N ARG A 256 -0.68 18.63 -12.13
CA ARG A 256 -1.14 17.90 -13.31
C ARG A 256 -0.03 17.65 -14.35
N LYS A 257 0.81 18.65 -14.62
CA LYS A 257 1.91 18.53 -15.59
C LYS A 257 3.01 17.57 -15.11
N THR A 258 3.34 17.59 -13.82
CA THR A 258 4.36 16.71 -13.24
C THR A 258 3.89 15.26 -13.22
N CYS A 259 2.59 15.06 -13.04
CA CYS A 259 1.96 13.74 -13.00
C CYS A 259 1.51 13.22 -14.37
N ASP A 260 1.87 13.90 -15.46
CA ASP A 260 1.37 13.60 -16.80
C ASP A 260 1.80 12.20 -17.26
N GLY A 261 0.86 11.46 -17.84
CA GLY A 261 1.09 10.10 -18.31
C GLY A 261 1.17 9.02 -17.22
N ILE A 262 1.06 9.35 -15.93
CA ILE A 262 1.04 8.32 -14.87
C ILE A 262 -0.15 7.37 -15.05
N GLU A 263 -1.30 7.87 -15.53
CA GLU A 263 -2.46 7.02 -15.85
C GLU A 263 -2.17 5.98 -16.93
N MET A 264 -1.12 6.13 -17.73
CA MET A 264 -0.77 5.15 -18.76
C MET A 264 -0.19 3.86 -18.18
N ALA A 265 0.27 3.82 -16.93
CA ALA A 265 0.83 2.59 -16.37
C ALA A 265 -0.21 1.45 -16.25
N ASP A 266 0.29 0.25 -15.95
CA ASP A 266 -0.54 -0.95 -15.86
C ASP A 266 -0.98 -1.23 -14.41
N SER A 267 -0.20 -0.75 -13.43
CA SER A 267 -0.54 -0.84 -12.01
C SER A 267 0.16 0.23 -11.17
N TRP A 268 -0.40 0.56 -10.02
CA TRP A 268 0.08 1.58 -9.09
C TRP A 268 -0.08 1.13 -7.65
N SER A 269 0.85 1.49 -6.79
CA SER A 269 0.70 1.37 -5.34
C SER A 269 0.63 2.75 -4.68
N LEU A 270 -0.11 2.84 -3.58
CA LEU A 270 -0.16 4.04 -2.75
C LEU A 270 -0.62 3.70 -1.33
N ASP A 271 -0.27 4.54 -0.36
CA ASP A 271 -0.75 4.46 1.02
C ASP A 271 -1.67 5.65 1.32
N ALA A 272 -2.86 5.36 1.84
CA ALA A 272 -3.71 6.38 2.42
C ALA A 272 -3.25 6.76 3.84
N HIS A 273 -2.51 5.87 4.51
CA HIS A 273 -1.98 6.13 5.85
C HIS A 273 -0.74 7.02 5.89
N LYS A 274 -0.29 7.52 4.74
CA LYS A 274 0.75 8.55 4.62
C LYS A 274 0.09 9.90 4.35
N THR A 275 0.04 10.32 3.10
CA THR A 275 -0.41 11.65 2.68
C THR A 275 -1.85 11.99 3.12
N LEU A 276 -2.77 11.01 3.18
CA LEU A 276 -4.15 11.25 3.59
C LEU A 276 -4.42 11.09 5.09
N ASN A 277 -3.41 10.74 5.90
CA ASN A 277 -3.55 10.59 7.34
C ASN A 277 -4.70 9.63 7.75
N VAL A 278 -4.97 8.60 6.94
CA VAL A 278 -5.84 7.48 7.33
C VAL A 278 -5.09 6.67 8.40
N PRO A 279 -5.76 6.13 9.43
CA PRO A 279 -5.08 5.30 10.43
C PRO A 279 -4.29 4.14 9.81
N TYR A 280 -3.16 3.81 10.41
CA TYR A 280 -2.40 2.61 10.03
C TYR A 280 -3.20 1.33 10.36
N ASP A 281 -3.23 0.31 9.51
CA ASP A 281 -2.66 0.24 8.17
C ASP A 281 -3.69 0.56 7.07
N SER A 282 -3.25 1.19 5.97
CA SER A 282 -4.12 1.50 4.82
C SER A 282 -3.32 1.70 3.53
N GLY A 283 -3.03 0.60 2.85
CA GLY A 283 -2.36 0.56 1.54
C GLY A 283 -3.33 0.14 0.44
N ILE A 284 -3.02 0.52 -0.80
CA ILE A 284 -3.90 0.35 -1.95
C ILE A 284 -3.05 -0.10 -3.14
N ILE A 285 -3.46 -1.18 -3.79
CA ILE A 285 -3.00 -1.57 -5.13
C ILE A 285 -4.08 -1.18 -6.12
N LEU A 286 -3.71 -0.46 -7.17
CA LEU A 286 -4.54 -0.19 -8.33
C LEU A 286 -3.96 -0.94 -9.52
N CYS A 287 -4.80 -1.56 -10.32
CA CYS A 287 -4.38 -2.27 -11.53
C CYS A 287 -5.36 -1.96 -12.64
N ARG A 288 -4.87 -1.42 -13.75
CA ARG A 288 -5.69 -1.13 -14.94
C ARG A 288 -6.44 -2.38 -15.40
N HIS A 289 -5.79 -3.54 -15.28
CA HIS A 289 -6.32 -4.82 -15.73
C HIS A 289 -6.91 -5.61 -14.56
N ARG A 290 -8.22 -5.47 -14.33
CA ARG A 290 -8.96 -6.17 -13.26
C ARG A 290 -8.66 -7.68 -13.21
N GLU A 291 -8.74 -8.36 -14.36
CA GLU A 291 -8.49 -9.80 -14.45
C GLU A 291 -7.04 -10.18 -14.12
N ALA A 292 -6.07 -9.32 -14.45
CA ALA A 292 -4.66 -9.57 -14.11
C ALA A 292 -4.45 -9.51 -12.58
N LEU A 293 -5.10 -8.54 -11.92
CA LEU A 293 -5.07 -8.45 -10.46
C LEU A 293 -5.80 -9.63 -9.80
N MET A 294 -7.00 -9.96 -10.29
CA MET A 294 -7.82 -11.03 -9.71
C MET A 294 -7.20 -12.41 -9.88
N SER A 295 -6.69 -12.71 -11.07
CA SER A 295 -6.04 -13.99 -11.35
C SER A 295 -4.75 -14.19 -10.56
N ALA A 296 -4.10 -13.11 -10.10
CA ALA A 296 -2.89 -13.19 -9.27
C ALA A 296 -3.16 -13.76 -7.87
N PHE A 297 -4.39 -13.64 -7.34
CA PHE A 297 -4.75 -14.07 -5.99
C PHE A 297 -5.92 -15.04 -5.94
N LYS A 298 -6.40 -15.50 -7.09
CA LYS A 298 -7.49 -16.46 -7.17
C LYS A 298 -7.11 -17.73 -6.39
N ALA A 299 -7.96 -18.09 -5.45
CA ALA A 299 -7.88 -19.33 -4.69
C ALA A 299 -9.18 -20.13 -4.89
N SER A 300 -9.14 -21.43 -4.58
CA SER A 300 -10.34 -22.26 -4.56
C SER A 300 -10.29 -23.24 -3.39
N ALA A 301 -11.43 -23.41 -2.72
CA ALA A 301 -11.67 -24.42 -1.71
C ALA A 301 -13.14 -24.83 -1.76
N SER A 302 -13.45 -26.06 -1.36
CA SER A 302 -14.81 -26.62 -1.44
C SER A 302 -15.85 -25.86 -0.59
N TYR A 303 -15.40 -25.12 0.43
CA TYR A 303 -16.25 -24.36 1.33
C TYR A 303 -16.39 -22.88 0.96
N PHE A 304 -15.69 -22.40 -0.08
CA PHE A 304 -15.78 -21.01 -0.50
C PHE A 304 -17.18 -20.71 -1.05
N GLN A 305 -17.77 -19.63 -0.56
CA GLN A 305 -19.08 -19.14 -0.98
C GLN A 305 -18.88 -17.87 -1.81
N TRP A 306 -18.78 -18.04 -3.12
CA TRP A 306 -18.60 -16.93 -4.06
C TRP A 306 -19.89 -16.13 -4.20
N SER A 307 -19.73 -14.81 -4.34
CA SER A 307 -20.82 -13.88 -4.58
C SER A 307 -20.73 -13.26 -5.97
N GLU A 308 -21.85 -12.73 -6.46
CA GLU A 308 -21.86 -11.78 -7.58
C GLU A 308 -21.34 -10.39 -7.14
N HIS A 309 -21.34 -10.12 -5.83
CA HIS A 309 -20.69 -8.97 -5.25
C HIS A 309 -19.19 -9.21 -5.06
N ARG A 310 -18.47 -8.13 -4.78
CA ARG A 310 -17.02 -8.19 -4.53
C ARG A 310 -16.65 -9.11 -3.36
N ASP A 311 -15.94 -10.20 -3.68
CA ASP A 311 -15.15 -10.98 -2.72
C ASP A 311 -13.74 -10.41 -2.61
N SER A 312 -13.43 -9.71 -1.52
CA SER A 312 -12.20 -8.91 -1.37
C SER A 312 -10.92 -9.74 -1.46
N MET A 313 -10.94 -11.03 -1.09
CA MET A 313 -9.77 -11.91 -1.21
C MET A 313 -9.25 -12.03 -2.66
N ASN A 314 -10.09 -11.79 -3.67
CA ASN A 314 -9.65 -11.85 -5.06
C ASN A 314 -8.79 -10.64 -5.45
N PHE A 315 -8.76 -9.57 -4.67
CA PHE A 315 -8.08 -8.33 -5.02
C PHE A 315 -6.76 -8.11 -4.27
N ARG A 316 -6.35 -9.08 -3.44
CA ARG A 316 -5.17 -8.97 -2.58
C ARG A 316 -4.62 -10.33 -2.15
N PRO A 317 -3.38 -10.43 -1.64
CA PRO A 317 -2.80 -11.71 -1.23
C PRO A 317 -3.44 -12.31 0.03
N SER A 318 -3.96 -11.47 0.93
CA SER A 318 -4.54 -11.91 2.19
C SER A 318 -5.98 -12.39 2.00
N MET A 319 -6.26 -13.64 2.42
CA MET A 319 -7.63 -14.15 2.54
C MET A 319 -8.32 -13.48 3.73
N SER A 320 -7.90 -13.84 4.96
CA SER A 320 -8.40 -13.21 6.17
C SER A 320 -7.76 -11.84 6.36
N ALA A 321 -8.58 -10.81 6.54
CA ALA A 321 -8.09 -9.51 6.94
C ALA A 321 -9.17 -8.63 7.56
N ARG A 322 -8.71 -7.61 8.28
CA ARG A 322 -9.51 -6.53 8.86
C ARG A 322 -10.21 -5.67 7.79
N ALA A 323 -11.38 -5.16 8.14
CA ALA A 323 -12.17 -4.20 7.36
C ALA A 323 -11.61 -2.77 7.36
N ARG A 324 -10.34 -2.62 6.98
CA ARG A 324 -9.61 -1.33 6.92
C ARG A 324 -10.23 -0.28 5.99
N VAL A 325 -11.10 -0.70 5.08
CA VAL A 325 -11.77 0.22 4.15
C VAL A 325 -12.74 1.14 4.90
N ILE A 326 -13.21 0.76 6.08
CA ILE A 326 -14.16 1.55 6.87
C ILE A 326 -13.53 2.90 7.23
N GLU A 327 -12.28 2.92 7.68
CA GLU A 327 -11.58 4.17 7.98
C GLU A 327 -11.31 4.99 6.72
N LEU A 328 -10.88 4.33 5.64
CA LEU A 328 -10.61 4.98 4.36
C LEU A 328 -11.87 5.65 3.80
N TRP A 329 -13.00 4.95 3.82
CA TRP A 329 -14.28 5.47 3.36
C TRP A 329 -14.70 6.68 4.18
N ALA A 330 -14.60 6.61 5.52
CA ALA A 330 -14.96 7.70 6.40
C ALA A 330 -14.09 8.94 6.12
N VAL A 331 -12.77 8.77 5.99
CA VAL A 331 -11.85 9.87 5.65
C VAL A 331 -12.15 10.47 4.28
N LEU A 332 -12.26 9.65 3.22
CA LEU A 332 -12.57 10.14 1.87
C LEU A 332 -13.92 10.85 1.83
N LYS A 333 -14.93 10.33 2.53
CA LYS A 333 -16.27 10.94 2.58
C LYS A 333 -16.27 12.27 3.31
N THR A 334 -15.50 12.39 4.39
CA THR A 334 -15.36 13.64 5.17
C THR A 334 -14.58 14.70 4.41
N LEU A 335 -13.45 14.33 3.80
CA LEU A 335 -12.62 15.27 3.05
C LEU A 335 -13.28 15.69 1.73
N GLY A 336 -13.96 14.75 1.05
CA GLY A 336 -14.39 14.92 -0.33
C GLY A 336 -13.20 15.18 -1.27
N ARG A 337 -13.48 15.48 -2.54
CA ARG A 337 -12.42 15.77 -3.53
C ARG A 337 -11.60 17.03 -3.23
N GLN A 338 -12.18 18.00 -2.53
CA GLN A 338 -11.49 19.26 -2.23
C GLN A 338 -10.59 19.18 -1.00
N GLY A 339 -10.94 18.33 -0.02
CA GLY A 339 -10.13 18.11 1.17
C GLY A 339 -9.01 17.10 0.96
N VAL A 340 -9.16 16.19 -0.01
CA VAL A 340 -8.07 15.35 -0.54
C VAL A 340 -7.20 16.19 -1.47
#